data_AF-A0A833QT01-F1
#
_entry.id   AF-A0A833QT01-F1
#
_cell.length_a   1.000
_cell.length_b   1.000
_cell.length_c   1.000
_cell.angle_alpha   90.00
_cell.angle_beta   90.00
_cell.angle_gamma   90.00
#
_symmetry.space_group_name_H-M   'P 1'
#
loop_
_entity.id
_entity.type
_entity.pdbx_description
1 polymer ?
#
loop_
_entity_poly.entity_id
_entity_poly.type
_entity_poly.pdbx_seq_one_letter_code
_entity_poly.pdbx_strand_id
1 'polypeptide(L)'
;MSRKKRMSLKILRPDARSKQFTKRATEFFDPLNSNNNARSCNLSFFMTWIAPLEYFGEREMFSIESLFKWHPTACLLIMSTTMDSSKGAELLKPFLNNGFRVVALSPDYKYLVKGTPAETWLKRLRKGEVDPGEVSITQNISNLIRLLVLYKYGGIYIDTDVIVMKSMYGLKNCIGAQTVDSVTRNWTRLNNAVMIFDKKHPVVLEFISEFASTFDGNKWGHNGPYLVSRVVRRVTNQVVVLPPIAFYPVDWSRIGGLFRGPGSQSKHESQWMREKLQWIQKESYAVHLWNRESKGMKLEKGSIIQRIMLDSCLFCNSTRLKTILALDTS
;
A
#
# COMPACT_ATOMS: atom_id res chain seq x y z
N MET A 1 3.63 -0.52 30.76
CA MET A 1 4.00 -0.05 29.39
C MET A 1 5.13 0.98 29.46
N SER A 2 6.22 0.78 28.70
CA SER A 2 7.39 1.68 28.71
C SER A 2 7.07 3.09 28.18
N ARG A 3 7.90 4.10 28.53
CA ARG A 3 7.76 5.50 28.06
C ARG A 3 7.79 5.59 26.53
N LYS A 4 8.66 4.81 25.87
CA LYS A 4 8.76 4.72 24.41
C LYS A 4 7.47 4.20 23.77
N LYS A 5 6.89 3.11 24.33
CA LYS A 5 5.61 2.54 23.88
C LYS A 5 4.43 3.52 24.11
N ARG A 6 4.42 4.27 25.23
CA ARG A 6 3.42 5.34 25.46
C ARG A 6 3.54 6.48 24.45
N MET A 7 4.77 6.85 24.07
CA MET A 7 5.00 7.91 23.07
C MET A 7 4.57 7.49 21.67
N SER A 8 4.80 6.24 21.26
CA SER A 8 4.40 5.77 19.94
C SER A 8 2.87 5.72 19.76
N LEU A 9 2.09 5.57 20.84
CA LEU A 9 0.63 5.66 20.80
C LEU A 9 0.10 7.08 20.62
N LYS A 10 0.94 8.13 20.67
CA LYS A 10 0.51 9.51 20.40
C LYS A 10 -0.04 9.68 18.98
N ILE A 11 0.41 8.87 18.03
CA ILE A 11 -0.09 8.85 16.65
C ILE A 11 -1.59 8.55 16.56
N LEU A 12 -2.17 7.92 17.59
CA LEU A 12 -3.58 7.56 17.66
C LEU A 12 -4.44 8.64 18.29
N ARG A 13 -3.85 9.75 18.75
CA ARG A 13 -4.60 10.84 19.36
C ARG A 13 -5.26 11.69 18.27
N PRO A 14 -6.55 12.04 18.42
CA PRO A 14 -7.19 12.98 17.51
C PRO A 14 -6.49 14.34 17.54
N ASP A 15 -6.38 14.95 16.37
CA ASP A 15 -5.95 16.34 16.13
C ASP A 15 -7.05 17.12 15.39
N ALA A 16 -6.86 18.41 15.15
CA ALA A 16 -7.87 19.23 14.46
C ALA A 16 -8.20 18.72 13.05
N ARG A 17 -7.20 18.19 12.33
CA ARG A 17 -7.34 17.68 10.96
C ARG A 17 -8.10 16.37 10.89
N SER A 18 -7.80 15.42 11.78
CA SER A 18 -8.52 14.14 11.87
C SER A 18 -9.97 14.34 12.25
N LYS A 19 -10.34 15.34 13.08
CA LYS A 19 -11.75 15.67 13.32
C LYS A 19 -12.52 16.07 12.06
N GLN A 20 -11.84 16.55 11.02
CA GLN A 20 -12.43 16.90 9.72
C GLN A 20 -12.34 15.75 8.70
N PHE A 21 -11.77 14.60 9.07
CA PHE A 21 -11.51 13.47 8.16
C PHE A 21 -12.77 13.06 7.39
N THR A 22 -13.88 12.79 8.08
CA THR A 22 -15.11 12.29 7.45
C THR A 22 -15.68 13.28 6.44
N LYS A 23 -15.67 14.58 6.77
CA LYS A 23 -16.14 15.64 5.87
C LYS A 23 -15.27 15.68 4.60
N ARG A 24 -13.95 15.80 4.78
CA ARG A 24 -12.98 15.89 3.67
C ARG A 24 -12.97 14.63 2.79
N ALA A 25 -13.09 13.45 3.39
CA ALA A 25 -13.16 12.19 2.65
C ALA A 25 -14.46 12.07 1.84
N THR A 26 -15.59 12.53 2.40
CA THR A 26 -16.88 12.54 1.69
C THR A 26 -16.83 13.49 0.50
N GLU A 27 -16.38 14.74 0.71
CA GLU A 27 -16.19 15.73 -0.36
C GLU A 27 -15.23 15.23 -1.45
N PHE A 28 -14.20 14.47 -1.06
CA PHE A 28 -13.23 13.93 -2.00
C PHE A 28 -13.79 12.79 -2.88
N PHE A 29 -14.64 11.90 -2.37
CA PHE A 29 -15.18 10.79 -3.16
C PHE A 29 -16.53 11.08 -3.81
N ASP A 30 -17.33 11.97 -3.21
CA ASP A 30 -18.65 12.35 -3.68
C ASP A 30 -18.71 13.86 -3.98
N PRO A 31 -18.08 14.30 -5.08
CA PRO A 31 -17.97 15.71 -5.41
C PRO A 31 -19.31 16.36 -5.78
N LEU A 32 -20.34 15.60 -6.14
CA LEU A 32 -21.66 16.13 -6.55
C LEU A 32 -22.42 16.78 -5.38
N ASN A 33 -22.13 16.38 -4.15
CA ASN A 33 -22.66 17.01 -2.93
C ASN A 33 -21.81 18.20 -2.45
N SER A 34 -20.77 18.56 -3.20
CA SER A 34 -19.96 19.77 -3.01
C SER A 34 -20.12 20.66 -4.24
N ASN A 35 -20.06 21.99 -4.10
CA ASN A 35 -20.30 22.96 -5.18
C ASN A 35 -19.22 22.95 -6.31
N ASN A 36 -18.65 21.79 -6.66
CA ASN A 36 -17.56 21.62 -7.62
C ASN A 36 -17.97 20.66 -8.74
N ASN A 37 -17.76 21.06 -9.99
CA ASN A 37 -17.96 20.27 -11.22
C ASN A 37 -16.98 19.06 -11.36
N ALA A 38 -16.52 18.47 -10.26
CA ALA A 38 -15.52 17.41 -10.29
C ALA A 38 -16.16 16.04 -10.57
N ARG A 39 -15.58 15.25 -11.49
CA ARG A 39 -16.10 13.93 -11.89
C ARG A 39 -15.97 12.89 -10.79
N SER A 40 -16.97 12.02 -10.63
CA SER A 40 -16.91 10.86 -9.72
C SER A 40 -15.75 9.91 -10.06
N CYS A 41 -15.14 9.32 -9.04
CA CYS A 41 -14.04 8.36 -9.18
C CYS A 41 -14.56 7.04 -9.73
N ASN A 42 -13.91 6.44 -10.73
CA ASN A 42 -14.30 5.11 -11.21
C ASN A 42 -13.71 3.97 -10.37
N LEU A 43 -12.56 4.20 -9.73
CA LEU A 43 -11.98 3.36 -8.69
C LEU A 43 -11.45 4.23 -7.56
N SER A 44 -11.57 3.72 -6.34
CA SER A 44 -11.02 4.34 -5.14
C SER A 44 -9.85 3.52 -4.64
N PHE A 45 -8.67 4.15 -4.61
CA PHE A 45 -7.44 3.59 -4.07
C PHE A 45 -7.12 4.20 -2.70
N PHE A 46 -6.52 3.38 -1.85
CA PHE A 46 -6.11 3.73 -0.51
C PHE A 46 -4.65 3.33 -0.28
N MET A 47 -3.88 4.24 0.29
CA MET A 47 -2.53 4.01 0.79
C MET A 47 -2.43 4.45 2.25
N THR A 48 -1.40 4.00 2.96
CA THR A 48 -1.11 4.45 4.32
C THR A 48 0.34 4.87 4.47
N TRP A 49 0.57 6.10 4.97
CA TRP A 49 1.90 6.62 5.26
C TRP A 49 1.94 7.23 6.66
N ILE A 50 2.56 6.52 7.61
CA ILE A 50 2.63 6.95 9.02
C ILE A 50 4.01 7.57 9.34
N ALA A 51 5.03 7.27 8.55
CA ALA A 51 6.38 7.77 8.78
C ALA A 51 6.47 9.29 8.57
N PRO A 52 7.54 9.94 9.09
CA PRO A 52 7.85 11.31 8.75
C PRO A 52 7.88 11.55 7.23
N LEU A 53 7.50 12.75 6.81
CA LEU A 53 7.30 13.07 5.39
C LEU A 53 8.63 13.04 4.61
N GLU A 54 9.74 13.37 5.27
CA GLU A 54 11.10 13.34 4.71
C GLU A 54 11.55 11.96 4.24
N TYR A 55 10.90 10.88 4.69
CA TYR A 55 11.18 9.53 4.21
C TYR A 55 10.30 9.12 3.02
N PHE A 56 9.34 9.97 2.61
CA PHE A 56 8.52 9.70 1.43
C PHE A 56 9.34 10.03 0.19
N GLY A 57 9.96 9.00 -0.39
CA GLY A 57 10.98 9.15 -1.41
C GLY A 57 10.48 8.91 -2.82
N GLU A 58 11.44 8.73 -3.72
CA GLU A 58 11.15 8.49 -5.14
C GLU A 58 10.40 7.18 -5.38
N ARG A 59 10.69 6.13 -4.59
CA ARG A 59 10.02 4.83 -4.73
C ARG A 59 8.51 4.95 -4.47
N GLU A 60 8.15 5.66 -3.41
CA GLU A 60 6.75 5.91 -3.08
C GLU A 60 6.08 6.87 -4.08
N MET A 61 6.82 7.85 -4.61
CA MET A 61 6.32 8.69 -5.71
C MET A 61 6.03 7.86 -6.97
N PHE A 62 6.92 6.95 -7.37
CA PHE A 62 6.70 6.06 -8.51
C PHE A 62 5.50 5.12 -8.31
N SER A 63 5.21 4.71 -7.07
CA SER A 63 3.99 3.97 -6.76
C SER A 63 2.75 4.78 -7.14
N ILE A 64 2.69 6.06 -6.77
CA ILE A 64 1.57 6.95 -7.13
C ILE A 64 1.54 7.22 -8.65
N GLU A 65 2.69 7.48 -9.29
CA GLU A 65 2.76 7.71 -10.74
C GLU A 65 2.27 6.49 -11.53
N SER A 66 2.73 5.29 -11.15
CA SER A 66 2.30 4.04 -11.79
C SER A 66 0.80 3.78 -11.64
N LEU A 67 0.21 4.11 -10.49
CA LEU A 67 -1.23 4.04 -10.27
C LEU A 67 -1.95 4.95 -11.27
N PHE A 68 -1.60 6.23 -11.33
CA PHE A 68 -2.31 7.18 -12.19
C PHE A 68 -2.05 6.97 -13.68
N LYS A 69 -0.93 6.35 -14.06
CA LYS A 69 -0.69 5.89 -15.43
C LYS A 69 -1.77 4.89 -15.88
N TRP A 70 -2.10 3.92 -15.03
CA TRP A 70 -3.05 2.85 -15.38
C TRP A 70 -4.50 3.17 -15.00
N HIS A 71 -4.69 4.16 -14.13
CA HIS A 71 -5.98 4.58 -13.60
C HIS A 71 -6.09 6.12 -13.55
N PRO A 72 -6.08 6.82 -14.70
CA PRO A 72 -6.03 8.29 -14.74
C PRO A 72 -7.24 8.98 -14.15
N THR A 73 -8.38 8.27 -14.05
CA THR A 73 -9.65 8.78 -13.49
C THR A 73 -9.98 8.18 -12.12
N ALA A 74 -9.04 7.48 -11.49
CA ALA A 74 -9.22 6.98 -10.13
C ALA A 74 -8.97 8.08 -9.09
N CYS A 75 -9.36 7.80 -7.86
CA CYS A 75 -9.09 8.65 -6.71
C CYS A 75 -8.17 7.93 -5.74
N LEU A 76 -7.12 8.61 -5.29
CA LEU A 76 -6.20 8.10 -4.28
C LEU A 76 -6.36 8.88 -2.96
N LEU A 77 -6.72 8.17 -1.89
CA LEU A 77 -6.67 8.70 -0.53
C LEU A 77 -5.50 8.08 0.24
N ILE A 78 -4.56 8.92 0.67
CA ILE A 78 -3.40 8.55 1.47
C ILE A 78 -3.71 8.84 2.95
N MET A 79 -3.79 7.79 3.77
CA MET A 79 -3.96 7.91 5.22
C MET A 79 -2.63 8.33 5.85
N SER A 80 -2.47 9.62 6.14
CA SER A 80 -1.21 10.17 6.63
C SER A 80 -1.36 11.50 7.37
N THR A 81 -1.01 11.50 8.65
CA THR A 81 -0.96 12.74 9.45
C THR A 81 0.21 13.64 9.11
N THR A 82 1.33 13.07 8.66
CA THR A 82 2.53 13.82 8.28
C THR A 82 2.37 14.48 6.91
N MET A 83 1.70 13.80 5.98
CA MET A 83 1.43 14.33 4.64
C MET A 83 0.18 15.22 4.56
N ASP A 84 -0.75 15.15 5.53
CA ASP A 84 -1.88 16.10 5.64
C ASP A 84 -1.42 17.49 6.13
N SER A 85 -0.44 18.09 5.44
CA SER A 85 0.25 19.33 5.79
C SER A 85 0.55 20.16 4.54
N SER A 86 0.97 21.42 4.69
CA SER A 86 1.36 22.27 3.54
C SER A 86 2.49 21.65 2.72
N LYS A 87 3.50 21.04 3.37
CA LYS A 87 4.59 20.33 2.68
C LYS A 87 4.08 19.12 1.90
N GLY A 88 3.14 18.35 2.46
CA GLY A 88 2.54 17.23 1.75
C GLY A 88 1.64 17.67 0.59
N ALA A 89 0.95 18.81 0.73
CA ALA A 89 0.20 19.41 -0.37
C ALA A 89 1.13 19.83 -1.53
N GLU A 90 2.27 20.44 -1.24
CA GLU A 90 3.29 20.75 -2.27
C GLU A 90 3.87 19.48 -2.91
N LEU A 91 4.06 18.40 -2.15
CA LEU A 91 4.50 17.10 -2.69
C LEU A 91 3.48 16.50 -3.66
N LEU A 92 2.17 16.64 -3.39
CA LEU A 92 1.10 16.12 -4.23
C LEU A 92 0.68 17.06 -5.38
N LYS A 93 1.11 18.33 -5.34
CA LYS A 93 0.77 19.37 -6.32
C LYS A 93 1.03 18.99 -7.78
N PRO A 94 2.12 18.29 -8.15
CA PRO A 94 2.31 17.85 -9.53
C PRO A 94 1.17 16.97 -10.04
N PHE A 95 0.61 16.09 -9.20
CA PHE A 95 -0.54 15.27 -9.59
C PHE A 95 -1.80 16.11 -9.77
N LEU A 96 -2.08 17.00 -8.81
CA LEU A 96 -3.26 17.87 -8.85
C LEU A 96 -3.24 18.79 -10.08
N ASN A 97 -2.08 19.38 -10.39
CA ASN A 97 -1.91 20.24 -11.57
C ASN A 97 -2.14 19.50 -12.90
N ASN A 98 -1.98 18.18 -12.91
CA ASN A 98 -2.23 17.33 -14.07
C ASN A 98 -3.63 16.67 -14.03
N GLY A 99 -4.53 17.17 -13.18
CA GLY A 99 -5.93 16.72 -13.11
C GLY A 99 -6.14 15.38 -12.40
N PHE A 100 -5.10 14.80 -11.79
CA PHE A 100 -5.25 13.58 -11.00
C PHE A 100 -5.88 13.88 -9.63
N ARG A 101 -6.69 12.95 -9.13
CA ARG A 101 -7.39 13.10 -7.85
C ARG A 101 -6.63 12.36 -6.74
N VAL A 102 -5.84 13.10 -5.98
CA VAL A 102 -5.11 12.57 -4.82
C VAL A 102 -5.29 13.48 -3.60
N VAL A 103 -5.46 12.89 -2.42
CA VAL A 103 -5.50 13.62 -1.16
C VAL A 103 -4.81 12.84 -0.05
N ALA A 104 -4.08 13.54 0.83
CA ALA A 104 -3.60 12.99 2.08
C ALA A 104 -4.44 13.53 3.25
N LEU A 105 -4.96 12.62 4.08
CA LEU A 105 -5.80 12.98 5.23
C LEU A 105 -5.28 12.34 6.51
N SER A 106 -5.26 13.12 7.60
CA SER A 106 -5.08 12.60 8.96
C SER A 106 -6.23 11.64 9.31
N PRO A 107 -5.97 10.35 9.59
CA PRO A 107 -7.03 9.39 9.87
C PRO A 107 -7.76 9.68 11.18
N ASP A 108 -9.09 9.70 11.14
CA ASP A 108 -9.90 9.62 12.36
C ASP A 108 -10.07 8.15 12.78
N TYR A 109 -9.18 7.69 13.67
CA TYR A 109 -9.25 6.34 14.19
C TYR A 109 -10.58 6.02 14.88
N LYS A 110 -11.23 7.00 15.55
CA LYS A 110 -12.52 6.77 16.23
C LYS A 110 -13.62 6.49 15.20
N TYR A 111 -13.65 7.26 14.11
CA TYR A 111 -14.58 7.04 13.01
C TYR A 111 -14.30 5.70 12.29
N LEU A 112 -13.03 5.43 11.96
CA LEU A 112 -12.63 4.26 11.20
C LEU A 112 -12.98 2.95 11.92
N VAL A 113 -12.74 2.87 13.24
CA VAL A 113 -13.06 1.65 14.01
C VAL A 113 -14.54 1.51 14.34
N LYS A 114 -15.33 2.60 14.30
CA LYS A 114 -16.72 2.63 14.79
C LYS A 114 -17.56 1.50 14.17
N GLY A 115 -18.23 0.73 15.03
CA GLY A 115 -19.09 -0.37 14.58
C GLY A 115 -18.32 -1.58 14.06
N THR A 116 -17.06 -1.74 14.47
CA THR A 116 -16.26 -2.95 14.23
C THR A 116 -15.61 -3.42 15.54
N PRO A 117 -15.21 -4.70 15.66
CA PRO A 117 -14.52 -5.20 16.86
C PRO A 117 -13.22 -4.46 17.20
N ALA A 118 -12.58 -3.80 16.22
CA ALA A 118 -11.40 -2.97 16.45
C ALA A 118 -11.68 -1.75 17.35
N GLU A 119 -12.94 -1.34 17.51
CA GLU A 119 -13.29 -0.25 18.43
C GLU A 119 -12.95 -0.60 19.88
N THR A 120 -13.33 -1.81 20.31
CA THR A 120 -13.01 -2.31 21.65
C THR A 120 -11.50 -2.52 21.78
N TRP A 121 -10.84 -3.11 20.78
CA TRP A 121 -9.38 -3.28 20.79
C TRP A 121 -8.64 -1.95 20.96
N LEU A 122 -9.01 -0.91 20.20
CA LEU A 122 -8.38 0.41 20.29
C LEU A 122 -8.58 1.06 21.66
N LYS A 123 -9.78 0.91 22.26
CA LYS A 123 -10.05 1.40 23.64
C LYS A 123 -9.13 0.70 24.65
N ARG A 124 -9.03 -0.63 24.58
CA ARG A 124 -8.16 -1.44 25.46
C ARG A 124 -6.68 -1.10 25.29
N LEU A 125 -6.21 -0.93 24.05
CA LEU A 125 -4.84 -0.49 23.75
C LEU A 125 -4.54 0.88 24.38
N ARG A 126 -5.44 1.85 24.26
CA ARG A 126 -5.26 3.19 24.85
C ARG A 126 -5.24 3.17 26.38
N LYS A 127 -5.99 2.27 27.01
CA LYS A 127 -5.97 2.03 28.46
C LYS A 127 -4.74 1.27 28.94
N GLY A 128 -3.95 0.70 28.02
CA GLY A 128 -2.78 -0.13 28.34
C GLY A 128 -3.13 -1.57 28.72
N GLU A 129 -4.34 -2.03 28.40
CA GLU A 129 -4.83 -3.41 28.63
C GLU A 129 -4.44 -4.36 27.50
N VAL A 130 -3.90 -3.83 26.39
CA VAL A 130 -3.28 -4.60 25.30
C VAL A 130 -1.83 -4.17 25.22
N ASP A 131 -0.90 -5.12 25.26
CA ASP A 131 0.52 -4.84 25.03
C ASP A 131 0.74 -4.56 23.53
N PRO A 132 1.25 -3.38 23.15
CA PRO A 132 1.58 -3.10 21.74
C PRO A 132 2.72 -3.99 21.20
N GLY A 133 3.47 -4.67 22.08
CA GLY A 133 4.56 -5.59 21.75
C GLY A 133 5.82 -4.91 21.22
N GLU A 134 6.77 -5.73 20.75
CA GLU A 134 8.08 -5.30 20.24
C GLU A 134 8.07 -4.94 18.74
N VAL A 135 7.15 -5.50 17.96
CA VAL A 135 6.95 -5.07 16.57
C VAL A 135 6.39 -3.66 16.58
N SER A 136 6.85 -2.82 15.66
CA SER A 136 6.43 -1.42 15.59
C SER A 136 4.90 -1.28 15.59
N ILE A 137 4.37 -0.53 16.56
CA ILE A 137 2.94 -0.26 16.62
C ILE A 137 2.46 0.47 15.36
N THR A 138 3.29 1.30 14.72
CA THR A 138 2.92 1.97 13.47
C THR A 138 2.67 0.97 12.34
N GLN A 139 3.46 -0.11 12.29
CA GLN A 139 3.27 -1.19 11.31
C GLN A 139 1.95 -1.93 11.58
N ASN A 140 1.67 -2.25 12.83
CA ASN A 140 0.41 -2.88 13.22
C ASN A 140 -0.81 -1.98 12.96
N ILE A 141 -0.67 -0.67 13.17
CA ILE A 141 -1.72 0.31 12.85
C ILE A 141 -1.92 0.42 11.34
N SER A 142 -0.85 0.36 10.51
CA SER A 142 -0.99 0.26 9.05
C SER A 142 -1.73 -1.02 8.62
N ASN A 143 -1.44 -2.17 9.26
CA ASN A 143 -2.19 -3.41 9.05
C ASN A 143 -3.68 -3.30 9.42
N LEU A 144 -4.03 -2.49 10.41
CA LEU A 144 -5.42 -2.25 10.77
C LEU A 144 -6.10 -1.24 9.82
N ILE A 145 -5.44 -0.11 9.50
CA ILE A 145 -5.99 0.93 8.63
C ILE A 145 -6.40 0.34 7.28
N ARG A 146 -5.56 -0.49 6.66
CA ARG A 146 -5.87 -1.11 5.36
C ARG A 146 -7.17 -1.94 5.37
N LEU A 147 -7.48 -2.58 6.48
CA LEU A 147 -8.73 -3.32 6.65
C LEU A 147 -9.91 -2.38 6.88
N LEU A 148 -9.73 -1.38 7.73
CA LEU A 148 -10.79 -0.42 8.07
C LEU A 148 -11.22 0.43 6.87
N VAL A 149 -10.28 0.88 6.03
CA VAL A 149 -10.62 1.67 4.84
C VAL A 149 -11.40 0.87 3.83
N LEU A 150 -11.00 -0.38 3.57
CA LEU A 150 -11.74 -1.29 2.70
C LEU A 150 -13.13 -1.59 3.25
N TYR A 151 -13.26 -1.81 4.57
CA TYR A 151 -14.58 -2.03 5.16
C TYR A 151 -15.49 -0.81 5.06
N LYS A 152 -14.95 0.41 5.26
CA LYS A 152 -15.73 1.67 5.26
C LYS A 152 -16.08 2.15 3.85
N TYR A 153 -15.15 2.03 2.91
CA TYR A 153 -15.26 2.65 1.59
C TYR A 153 -15.31 1.65 0.44
N GLY A 154 -14.87 0.41 0.66
CA GLY A 154 -14.58 -0.53 -0.44
C GLY A 154 -13.37 -0.09 -1.25
N GLY A 155 -13.21 -0.64 -2.44
CA GLY A 155 -12.17 -0.24 -3.38
C GLY A 155 -10.89 -1.05 -3.23
N ILE A 156 -9.75 -0.39 -3.43
CA ILE A 156 -8.44 -1.02 -3.59
C ILE A 156 -7.47 -0.44 -2.57
N TYR A 157 -6.90 -1.28 -1.70
CA TYR A 157 -5.77 -0.89 -0.88
C TYR A 157 -4.48 -1.36 -1.54
N ILE A 158 -3.48 -0.47 -1.62
CA ILE A 158 -2.11 -0.82 -1.99
C ILE A 158 -1.11 -0.22 -1.00
N ASP A 159 -0.04 -0.95 -0.66
CA ASP A 159 1.10 -0.40 0.08
C ASP A 159 1.87 0.60 -0.80
N THR A 160 2.55 1.58 -0.17
CA THR A 160 3.21 2.69 -0.89
C THR A 160 4.46 2.26 -1.68
N ASP A 161 4.88 1.01 -1.54
CA ASP A 161 5.98 0.38 -2.26
C ASP A 161 5.49 -0.64 -3.29
N VAL A 162 4.24 -0.50 -3.75
CA VAL A 162 3.64 -1.30 -4.82
C VAL A 162 3.59 -0.49 -6.11
N ILE A 163 4.26 -0.99 -7.16
CA ILE A 163 4.19 -0.40 -8.51
C ILE A 163 3.05 -1.06 -9.28
N VAL A 164 2.09 -0.27 -9.79
CA VAL A 164 0.98 -0.75 -10.61
C VAL A 164 1.46 -0.99 -12.04
N MET A 165 1.25 -2.20 -12.54
CA MET A 165 1.79 -2.66 -13.83
C MET A 165 0.74 -2.71 -14.95
N LYS A 166 -0.55 -2.83 -14.61
CA LYS A 166 -1.67 -2.76 -15.56
C LYS A 166 -2.98 -2.46 -14.85
N SER A 167 -4.02 -2.23 -15.64
CA SER A 167 -5.34 -1.93 -15.11
C SER A 167 -5.90 -3.05 -14.22
N MET A 168 -6.43 -2.66 -13.06
CA MET A 168 -7.16 -3.51 -12.11
C MET A 168 -8.69 -3.45 -12.26
N TYR A 169 -9.23 -2.86 -13.35
CA TYR A 169 -10.68 -2.93 -13.61
C TYR A 169 -11.13 -4.40 -13.70
N GLY A 170 -12.32 -4.68 -13.14
CA GLY A 170 -12.90 -6.03 -13.13
C GLY A 170 -12.42 -6.92 -11.98
N LEU A 171 -11.34 -6.58 -11.28
CA LEU A 171 -10.95 -7.29 -10.05
C LEU A 171 -11.91 -6.93 -8.92
N LYS A 172 -12.35 -7.95 -8.17
CA LYS A 172 -13.35 -7.79 -7.11
C LYS A 172 -13.17 -8.86 -6.04
N ASN A 173 -13.28 -8.46 -4.77
CA ASN A 173 -13.23 -9.34 -3.60
C ASN A 173 -12.06 -10.34 -3.66
N CYS A 174 -10.86 -9.81 -3.91
CA CYS A 174 -9.67 -10.60 -4.17
C CYS A 174 -8.43 -10.12 -3.39
N ILE A 175 -7.51 -11.06 -3.20
CA ILE A 175 -6.24 -10.88 -2.50
C ILE A 175 -5.16 -11.76 -3.17
N GLY A 176 -3.90 -11.34 -3.14
CA GLY A 176 -2.82 -12.12 -3.74
C GLY A 176 -2.20 -13.14 -2.78
N ALA A 177 -1.90 -14.32 -3.31
CA ALA A 177 -0.98 -15.25 -2.68
C ALA A 177 0.45 -14.71 -2.76
N GLN A 178 1.15 -14.61 -1.62
CA GLN A 178 2.58 -14.30 -1.60
C GLN A 178 3.42 -15.53 -1.95
N THR A 179 3.07 -16.69 -1.38
CA THR A 179 3.79 -17.94 -1.60
C THR A 179 2.81 -19.07 -1.87
N VAL A 180 3.28 -20.04 -2.66
CA VAL A 180 2.57 -21.29 -2.97
C VAL A 180 3.46 -22.47 -2.62
N ASP A 181 2.83 -23.60 -2.32
CA ASP A 181 3.51 -24.88 -2.21
C ASP A 181 3.97 -25.34 -3.60
N SER A 182 5.20 -25.86 -3.70
CA SER A 182 5.82 -26.19 -4.99
C SER A 182 5.16 -27.38 -5.69
N VAL A 183 4.56 -28.29 -4.91
CA VAL A 183 3.96 -29.53 -5.41
C VAL A 183 2.47 -29.33 -5.68
N THR A 184 1.71 -28.99 -4.64
CA THR A 184 0.25 -28.86 -4.69
C THR A 184 -0.22 -27.60 -5.40
N ARG A 185 0.66 -26.61 -5.57
CA ARG A 185 0.36 -25.27 -6.11
C ARG A 185 -0.67 -24.48 -5.30
N ASN A 186 -1.08 -24.99 -4.14
CA ASN A 186 -1.93 -24.28 -3.21
C ASN A 186 -1.15 -23.14 -2.56
N TRP A 187 -1.84 -22.02 -2.31
CA TRP A 187 -1.22 -20.91 -1.61
C TRP A 187 -0.92 -21.30 -0.15
N THR A 188 0.25 -20.88 0.33
CA THR A 188 0.71 -21.10 1.71
C THR A 188 0.71 -19.81 2.52
N ARG A 189 0.82 -18.67 1.85
CA ARG A 189 0.75 -17.33 2.44
C ARG A 189 -0.03 -16.41 1.52
N LEU A 190 -0.97 -15.67 2.08
CA LEU A 190 -1.55 -14.46 1.47
C LEU A 190 -0.84 -13.23 2.03
N ASN A 191 -0.89 -12.14 1.28
CA ASN A 191 -0.33 -10.87 1.72
C ASN A 191 -1.36 -9.75 1.54
N ASN A 192 -1.40 -8.85 2.51
CA ASN A 192 -2.37 -7.78 2.64
C ASN A 192 -1.85 -6.44 2.08
N ALA A 193 -0.78 -6.44 1.28
CA ALA A 193 -0.23 -5.26 0.63
C ALA A 193 -1.02 -4.84 -0.61
N VAL A 194 -1.79 -5.76 -1.21
CA VAL A 194 -2.77 -5.45 -2.25
C VAL A 194 -4.06 -6.21 -1.93
N MET A 195 -5.16 -5.48 -1.73
CA MET A 195 -6.46 -6.05 -1.39
C MET A 195 -7.57 -5.26 -2.05
N ILE A 196 -8.53 -5.97 -2.66
CA ILE A 196 -9.61 -5.36 -3.44
C ILE A 196 -10.92 -5.93 -2.91
N PHE A 197 -11.76 -5.11 -2.29
CA PHE A 197 -12.99 -5.57 -1.65
C PHE A 197 -14.12 -4.55 -1.78
N ASP A 198 -15.34 -5.07 -1.86
CA ASP A 198 -16.53 -4.27 -1.73
C ASP A 198 -16.64 -3.63 -0.35
N LYS A 199 -17.32 -2.48 -0.31
CA LYS A 199 -17.67 -1.82 0.95
C LYS A 199 -18.46 -2.78 1.83
N LYS A 200 -18.11 -2.85 3.12
CA LYS A 200 -18.70 -3.74 4.13
C LYS A 200 -18.62 -5.25 3.83
N HIS A 201 -17.69 -5.69 2.98
CA HIS A 201 -17.55 -7.12 2.68
C HIS A 201 -17.34 -7.96 3.96
N PRO A 202 -18.09 -9.07 4.16
CA PRO A 202 -18.05 -9.87 5.40
C PRO A 202 -16.64 -10.37 5.76
N VAL A 203 -15.87 -10.84 4.77
CA VAL A 203 -14.48 -11.30 5.00
C VAL A 203 -13.58 -10.18 5.53
N VAL A 204 -13.81 -8.92 5.12
CA VAL A 204 -13.01 -7.80 5.66
C VAL A 204 -13.37 -7.56 7.14
N LEU A 205 -14.65 -7.74 7.51
CA LEU A 205 -15.05 -7.72 8.92
C LEU A 205 -14.42 -8.87 9.71
N GLU A 206 -14.31 -10.06 9.12
CA GLU A 206 -13.58 -11.19 9.71
C GLU A 206 -12.09 -10.89 9.90
N PHE A 207 -11.44 -10.23 8.94
CA PHE A 207 -10.05 -9.76 9.11
C PHE A 207 -9.92 -8.79 10.29
N ILE A 208 -10.84 -7.82 10.41
CA ILE A 208 -10.84 -6.86 11.52
C ILE A 208 -11.11 -7.57 12.86
N SER A 209 -11.99 -8.56 12.87
CA SER A 209 -12.32 -9.36 14.04
C SER A 209 -11.12 -10.18 14.51
N GLU A 210 -10.46 -10.89 13.59
CA GLU A 210 -9.22 -11.63 13.85
C GLU A 210 -8.11 -10.70 14.35
N PHE A 211 -7.97 -9.50 13.78
CA PHE A 211 -6.99 -8.50 14.25
C PHE A 211 -7.26 -8.17 15.72
N ALA A 212 -8.50 -7.83 16.05
CA ALA A 212 -8.89 -7.37 17.38
C ALA A 212 -8.79 -8.48 18.45
N SER A 213 -9.14 -9.72 18.10
CA SER A 213 -9.21 -10.84 19.04
C SER A 213 -7.88 -11.55 19.25
N THR A 214 -7.05 -11.61 18.20
CA THR A 214 -5.79 -12.38 18.23
C THR A 214 -4.54 -11.50 18.20
N PHE A 215 -4.69 -10.18 18.38
CA PHE A 215 -3.58 -9.23 18.30
C PHE A 215 -2.36 -9.71 19.10
N ASP A 216 -1.22 -9.84 18.43
CA ASP A 216 0.06 -10.16 19.06
C ASP A 216 1.11 -9.19 18.50
N GLY A 217 1.41 -8.17 19.28
CA GLY A 217 2.40 -7.16 18.92
C GLY A 217 3.84 -7.66 18.94
N ASN A 218 4.10 -8.89 19.42
CA ASN A 218 5.45 -9.44 19.52
C ASN A 218 5.82 -10.32 18.31
N LYS A 219 4.85 -10.69 17.47
CA LYS A 219 5.06 -11.58 16.32
C LYS A 219 4.96 -10.84 15.00
N TRP A 220 6.08 -10.73 14.28
CA TRP A 220 6.09 -10.10 12.96
C TRP A 220 5.19 -10.88 11.98
N GLY A 221 4.43 -10.15 11.17
CA GLY A 221 3.50 -10.71 10.19
C GLY A 221 2.19 -11.27 10.79
N HIS A 222 2.13 -11.52 12.10
CA HIS A 222 0.97 -12.12 12.77
C HIS A 222 -0.33 -11.34 12.54
N ASN A 223 -0.25 -10.01 12.65
CA ASN A 223 -1.40 -9.10 12.49
C ASN A 223 -1.60 -8.63 11.03
N GLY A 224 -0.86 -9.18 10.06
CA GLY A 224 -0.91 -8.79 8.66
C GLY A 224 -1.03 -10.00 7.73
N PRO A 225 0.02 -10.39 6.98
CA PRO A 225 -0.03 -11.54 6.06
C PRO A 225 -0.53 -12.85 6.72
N TYR A 226 -0.17 -13.11 7.98
CA TYR A 226 -0.61 -14.33 8.67
C TYR A 226 -2.07 -14.27 9.09
N LEU A 227 -2.55 -13.11 9.51
CA LEU A 227 -3.95 -12.88 9.84
C LEU A 227 -4.86 -13.15 8.63
N VAL A 228 -4.59 -12.51 7.49
CA VAL A 228 -5.44 -12.68 6.29
C VAL A 228 -5.40 -14.12 5.79
N SER A 229 -4.25 -14.79 5.92
CA SER A 229 -4.10 -16.21 5.60
C SER A 229 -4.93 -17.11 6.51
N ARG A 230 -4.98 -16.85 7.82
CA ARG A 230 -5.79 -17.65 8.75
C ARG A 230 -7.28 -17.50 8.47
N VAL A 231 -7.73 -16.27 8.22
CA VAL A 231 -9.14 -15.99 7.93
C VAL A 231 -9.55 -16.62 6.61
N VAL A 232 -8.83 -16.40 5.50
CA VAL A 232 -9.23 -16.94 4.19
C VAL A 232 -9.25 -18.46 4.14
N ARG A 233 -8.39 -19.16 4.91
CA ARG A 233 -8.50 -20.63 5.06
C ARG A 233 -9.83 -21.10 5.62
N ARG A 234 -10.51 -20.28 6.42
CA ARG A 234 -11.80 -20.59 7.03
C ARG A 234 -13.00 -20.18 6.16
N VAL A 235 -12.80 -19.26 5.20
CA VAL A 235 -13.88 -18.66 4.38
C VAL A 235 -13.59 -18.75 2.87
N THR A 236 -13.02 -19.87 2.42
CA THR A 236 -12.41 -20.05 1.09
C THR A 236 -13.30 -19.68 -0.11
N ASN A 237 -14.61 -19.74 0.03
CA ASN A 237 -15.55 -19.51 -1.08
C ASN A 237 -16.02 -18.03 -1.21
N GLN A 238 -15.51 -17.13 -0.37
CA GLN A 238 -15.92 -15.71 -0.35
C GLN A 238 -14.84 -14.75 -0.88
N VAL A 239 -13.66 -15.26 -1.24
CA VAL A 239 -12.52 -14.45 -1.70
C VAL A 239 -11.85 -15.11 -2.88
N VAL A 240 -11.58 -14.36 -3.94
CA VAL A 240 -10.72 -14.83 -5.03
C VAL A 240 -9.26 -14.67 -4.63
N VAL A 241 -8.52 -15.78 -4.56
CA VAL A 241 -7.08 -15.75 -4.33
C VAL A 241 -6.35 -15.74 -5.67
N LEU A 242 -5.69 -14.61 -5.97
CA LEU A 242 -4.88 -14.46 -7.18
C LEU A 242 -3.49 -15.12 -6.98
N PRO A 243 -2.91 -15.70 -8.04
CA PRO A 243 -1.58 -16.33 -7.95
C PRO A 243 -0.49 -15.29 -7.65
N PRO A 244 0.69 -15.71 -7.15
CA PRO A 244 1.76 -14.77 -6.81
C PRO A 244 2.16 -13.81 -7.92
N ILE A 245 2.18 -14.27 -9.17
CA ILE A 245 2.50 -13.44 -10.32
C ILE A 245 1.62 -12.19 -10.47
N ALA A 246 0.40 -12.20 -9.93
CA ALA A 246 -0.52 -11.05 -10.02
C ALA A 246 0.02 -9.80 -9.30
N PHE A 247 0.58 -9.94 -8.10
CA PHE A 247 1.03 -8.79 -7.27
C PHE A 247 2.46 -8.96 -6.69
N TYR A 248 2.95 -10.19 -6.61
CA TYR A 248 4.19 -10.60 -5.97
C TYR A 248 5.05 -11.46 -6.94
N PRO A 249 5.41 -10.96 -8.14
CA PRO A 249 6.13 -11.73 -9.16
C PRO A 249 7.54 -12.19 -8.74
N VAL A 250 8.05 -11.64 -7.64
CA VAL A 250 9.31 -12.01 -6.99
C VAL A 250 9.10 -11.96 -5.48
N ASP A 251 9.49 -13.03 -4.80
CA ASP A 251 9.49 -13.11 -3.34
C ASP A 251 10.50 -12.12 -2.73
N TRP A 252 10.22 -11.64 -1.53
CA TRP A 252 11.07 -10.70 -0.79
C TRP A 252 12.53 -11.17 -0.70
N SER A 253 12.78 -12.48 -0.59
CA SER A 253 14.14 -13.05 -0.52
C SER A 253 14.93 -12.94 -1.82
N ARG A 254 14.25 -12.73 -2.96
CA ARG A 254 14.84 -12.68 -4.31
C ARG A 254 14.74 -11.30 -4.95
N ILE A 255 14.19 -10.31 -4.24
CA ILE A 255 13.90 -8.99 -4.81
C ILE A 255 15.14 -8.27 -5.36
N GLY A 256 16.31 -8.50 -4.75
CA GLY A 256 17.58 -7.91 -5.21
C GLY A 256 17.93 -8.24 -6.67
N GLY A 257 17.41 -9.36 -7.22
CA GLY A 257 17.56 -9.68 -8.63
C GLY A 257 16.92 -8.65 -9.58
N LEU A 258 15.89 -7.92 -9.14
CA LEU A 258 15.23 -6.90 -9.96
C LEU A 258 15.93 -5.53 -9.92
N PHE A 259 16.76 -5.29 -8.89
CA PHE A 259 17.50 -4.03 -8.70
C PHE A 259 18.87 -4.02 -9.40
N ARG A 260 19.39 -5.20 -9.78
CA ARG A 260 20.64 -5.34 -10.51
C ARG A 260 20.45 -5.01 -11.99
N GLY A 261 21.36 -4.21 -12.52
CA GLY A 261 21.47 -3.80 -13.92
C GLY A 261 22.31 -4.81 -14.70
N PRO A 262 22.44 -4.63 -16.02
CA PRO A 262 23.15 -5.57 -16.88
C PRO A 262 24.69 -5.49 -16.76
N GLY A 263 25.28 -4.51 -16.05
CA GLY A 263 26.74 -4.42 -15.84
C GLY A 263 27.62 -4.76 -17.07
N SER A 264 28.73 -5.48 -16.85
CA SER A 264 29.54 -6.19 -17.85
C SER A 264 29.08 -7.66 -18.01
N GLN A 265 27.79 -7.92 -17.86
CA GLN A 265 27.24 -9.26 -17.72
C GLN A 265 27.17 -10.05 -19.02
N SER A 266 27.06 -11.38 -18.87
CA SER A 266 26.94 -12.33 -19.97
C SER A 266 25.66 -12.11 -20.79
N LYS A 267 25.66 -12.53 -22.07
CA LYS A 267 24.47 -12.51 -22.94
C LYS A 267 23.25 -13.18 -22.29
N HIS A 268 23.47 -14.21 -21.47
CA HIS A 268 22.43 -14.97 -20.76
C HIS A 268 21.71 -14.15 -19.69
N GLU A 269 22.42 -13.37 -18.88
CA GLU A 269 21.79 -12.53 -17.85
C GLU A 269 20.96 -11.42 -18.48
N SER A 270 21.48 -10.80 -19.54
CA SER A 270 20.74 -9.81 -20.32
C SER A 270 19.46 -10.38 -20.95
N GLN A 271 19.50 -11.64 -21.42
CA GLN A 271 18.33 -12.34 -21.93
C GLN A 271 17.31 -12.62 -20.82
N TRP A 272 17.76 -13.17 -19.69
CA TRP A 272 16.91 -13.42 -18.53
C TRP A 272 16.20 -12.14 -18.06
N MET A 273 16.90 -11.00 -18.00
CA MET A 273 16.30 -9.73 -17.59
C MET A 273 15.17 -9.30 -18.52
N ARG A 274 15.36 -9.44 -19.84
CA ARG A 274 14.33 -9.12 -20.84
C ARG A 274 13.12 -10.03 -20.70
N GLU A 275 13.34 -11.33 -20.63
CA GLU A 275 12.26 -12.32 -20.48
C GLU A 275 11.50 -12.12 -19.17
N LYS A 276 12.20 -11.86 -18.07
CA LYS A 276 11.59 -11.58 -16.76
C LYS A 276 10.77 -10.30 -16.78
N LEU A 277 11.27 -9.23 -17.39
CA LEU A 277 10.53 -7.98 -17.55
C LEU A 277 9.27 -8.19 -18.39
N GLN A 278 9.38 -8.85 -19.55
CA GLN A 278 8.23 -9.16 -20.41
C GLN A 278 7.18 -10.00 -19.68
N TRP A 279 7.61 -10.99 -18.91
CA TRP A 279 6.71 -11.82 -18.11
C TRP A 279 5.96 -11.00 -17.05
N ILE A 280 6.67 -10.13 -16.32
CA ILE A 280 6.06 -9.23 -15.34
C ILE A 280 5.05 -8.28 -16.02
N GLN A 281 5.44 -7.63 -17.13
CA GLN A 281 4.57 -6.70 -17.85
C GLN A 281 3.30 -7.37 -18.38
N LYS A 282 3.40 -8.62 -18.83
CA LYS A 282 2.26 -9.39 -19.34
C LYS A 282 1.34 -9.86 -18.21
N GLU A 283 1.90 -10.48 -17.18
CA GLU A 283 1.13 -11.26 -16.22
C GLU A 283 0.75 -10.47 -14.95
N SER A 284 1.60 -9.55 -14.49
CA SER A 284 1.40 -8.84 -13.21
C SER A 284 0.47 -7.64 -13.31
N TYR A 285 -0.43 -7.50 -12.35
CA TYR A 285 -1.16 -6.26 -12.05
C TYR A 285 -0.33 -5.29 -11.24
N ALA A 286 0.57 -5.80 -10.41
CA ALA A 286 1.48 -4.98 -9.63
C ALA A 286 2.79 -5.71 -9.28
N VAL A 287 3.79 -4.94 -8.87
CA VAL A 287 5.06 -5.43 -8.33
C VAL A 287 5.27 -4.81 -6.95
N HIS A 288 5.28 -5.63 -5.91
CA HIS A 288 5.67 -5.21 -4.57
C HIS A 288 7.20 -5.09 -4.46
N LEU A 289 7.71 -3.92 -4.05
CA LEU A 289 9.15 -3.66 -3.96
C LEU A 289 9.80 -4.18 -2.68
N TRP A 290 9.00 -4.49 -1.64
CA TRP A 290 9.50 -5.01 -0.36
C TRP A 290 10.48 -4.04 0.30
N ASN A 291 10.10 -2.76 0.46
CA ASN A 291 11.00 -1.70 0.91
C ASN A 291 11.70 -1.99 2.25
N ARG A 292 11.14 -2.85 3.11
CA ARG A 292 11.87 -3.34 4.29
C ARG A 292 13.21 -4.01 3.93
N GLU A 293 13.19 -4.84 2.89
CA GLU A 293 14.34 -5.60 2.38
C GLU A 293 15.11 -4.80 1.34
N SER A 294 14.41 -4.07 0.46
CA SER A 294 15.04 -3.43 -0.71
C SER A 294 15.54 -2.01 -0.50
N LYS A 295 15.22 -1.34 0.62
CA LYS A 295 15.56 0.09 0.83
C LYS A 295 17.06 0.40 0.71
N GLY A 296 17.92 -0.55 1.10
CA GLY A 296 19.37 -0.38 1.04
C GLY A 296 19.98 -0.79 -0.30
N MET A 297 19.18 -1.32 -1.23
CA MET A 297 19.66 -1.79 -2.53
C MET A 297 19.81 -0.60 -3.48
N LYS A 298 20.99 -0.49 -4.11
CA LYS A 298 21.24 0.48 -5.18
C LYS A 298 20.36 0.13 -6.38
N LEU A 299 19.71 1.13 -6.96
CA LEU A 299 18.99 0.98 -8.23
C LEU A 299 19.99 1.09 -9.37
N GLU A 300 20.44 -0.03 -9.90
CA GLU A 300 21.43 -0.03 -10.98
C GLU A 300 20.79 0.36 -12.32
N LYS A 301 21.57 1.06 -13.14
CA LYS A 301 21.16 1.47 -14.49
C LYS A 301 20.83 0.23 -15.34
N GLY A 302 19.72 0.27 -16.07
CA GLY A 302 19.23 -0.81 -16.93
C GLY A 302 18.55 -1.97 -16.19
N SER A 303 18.46 -1.92 -14.85
CA SER A 303 17.76 -2.92 -14.04
C SER A 303 16.28 -3.05 -14.40
N ILE A 304 15.66 -4.16 -14.02
CA ILE A 304 14.23 -4.40 -14.29
C ILE A 304 13.38 -3.34 -13.59
N ILE A 305 13.67 -3.03 -12.31
CA ILE A 305 12.94 -1.98 -11.59
C ILE A 305 13.12 -0.62 -12.24
N GLN A 306 14.34 -0.25 -12.68
CA GLN A 306 14.54 1.05 -13.33
C GLN A 306 13.71 1.15 -14.60
N ARG A 307 13.68 0.09 -15.43
CA ARG A 307 12.85 0.05 -16.66
C ARG A 307 11.37 0.19 -16.33
N ILE A 308 10.88 -0.56 -15.34
CA ILE A 308 9.49 -0.48 -14.88
C ILE A 308 9.15 0.95 -14.39
N MET A 309 10.03 1.58 -13.61
CA MET A 309 9.81 2.94 -13.10
C MET A 309 9.80 3.96 -14.23
N LEU A 310 10.74 3.88 -15.17
CA LEU A 310 10.79 4.74 -16.35
C LEU A 310 9.53 4.61 -17.21
N ASP A 311 9.10 3.38 -17.46
CA ASP A 311 7.87 3.12 -18.21
C ASP A 311 6.67 3.72 -17.48
N SER A 312 6.64 3.67 -16.14
CA SER A 312 5.49 4.07 -15.32
C SER A 312 5.45 5.56 -14.96
N CYS A 313 6.46 6.31 -15.36
CA CYS A 313 6.68 7.67 -14.90
C CYS A 313 5.82 8.69 -15.65
N LEU A 314 5.09 9.51 -14.90
CA LEU A 314 4.25 10.58 -15.43
C LEU A 314 5.01 11.90 -15.54
N PHE A 315 5.98 12.13 -14.65
CA PHE A 315 6.67 13.43 -14.54
C PHE A 315 8.15 13.40 -14.94
N CYS A 316 8.56 12.38 -15.70
CA CYS A 316 9.95 12.12 -16.05
C CYS A 316 10.60 13.17 -16.97
N ASN A 317 9.81 13.97 -17.69
CA ASN A 317 10.32 15.08 -18.50
C ASN A 317 10.61 16.35 -17.66
N SER A 318 10.21 16.37 -16.38
CA SER A 318 10.67 17.41 -15.43
C SER A 318 12.03 17.02 -14.85
N THR A 319 12.79 17.99 -14.36
CA THR A 319 14.19 17.95 -13.92
C THR A 319 14.65 16.77 -13.02
N ARG A 320 13.72 15.96 -12.51
CA ARG A 320 13.94 14.81 -11.62
C ARG A 320 14.83 13.71 -12.22
N LEU A 321 14.67 13.38 -13.50
CA LEU A 321 15.50 12.35 -14.14
C LEU A 321 16.94 12.81 -14.38
N LYS A 322 17.17 14.12 -14.57
CA LYS A 322 18.53 14.65 -14.70
C LYS A 322 19.32 14.42 -13.41
N THR A 323 18.68 14.48 -12.25
CA THR A 323 19.29 14.17 -10.96
C THR A 323 19.49 12.67 -10.76
N ILE A 324 18.56 11.81 -11.19
CA ILE A 324 18.73 10.34 -11.19
C ILE A 324 19.88 9.89 -12.12
N LEU A 325 20.12 10.60 -13.22
CA LEU A 325 21.23 10.33 -14.13
C LEU A 325 22.54 11.04 -13.72
N ALA A 326 22.48 12.12 -12.92
CA ALA A 326 23.64 12.92 -12.53
C ALA A 326 24.20 12.62 -11.12
N LEU A 327 23.42 11.97 -10.24
CA LEU A 327 23.91 11.55 -8.91
C LEU A 327 24.74 10.26 -8.91
N ASP A 328 25.08 9.73 -10.09
CA ASP A 328 25.90 8.51 -10.24
C ASP A 328 27.23 8.77 -10.97
N THR A 329 27.67 10.04 -11.03
CA THR A 329 29.00 10.44 -11.55
C THR A 329 29.87 11.19 -10.53
N SER A 330 29.64 11.04 -9.23
CA SER A 330 30.54 11.54 -8.19
C SER A 330 30.76 10.53 -7.07
#